data_AF-A0AAE3GC48-F1
#
_entry.id   AF-A0AAE3GC48-F1
#
_cell.length_a   1.000
_cell.length_b   1.000
_cell.length_c   1.000
_cell.angle_alpha   90.00
_cell.angle_beta   90.00
_cell.angle_gamma   90.00
#
_symmetry.space_group_name_H-M   'P 1'
#
loop_
_entity.id
_entity.type
_entity.pdbx_description
1 polymer ?
#
loop_
_entity_poly.entity_id
_entity_poly.type
_entity_poly.pdbx_seq_one_letter_code
_entity_poly.pdbx_strand_id
1 'polypeptide(L)' 'MKLSRGASLFLLAFAVWSWIIWPTFLRNIWNDPRSWDNGPTGFFTVHLVLVIVSLVLGTTIGVLGWRGFAASRRK' A
#
# COMPACT_ATOMS: atom_id res chain seq x y z
N MET A 1 -2.11 -25.20 -0.48
CA MET A 1 -1.70 -24.96 0.93
C MET A 1 -2.54 -23.82 1.49
N LYS A 2 -2.96 -23.85 2.77
CA LYS A 2 -3.70 -22.73 3.41
C LYS A 2 -2.69 -21.83 4.15
N LEU A 3 -2.88 -20.51 4.11
CA LEU A 3 -2.07 -19.57 4.90
C LEU A 3 -2.25 -19.86 6.40
N SER A 4 -1.16 -19.83 7.16
CA SER A 4 -1.22 -19.93 8.62
C SER A 4 -1.83 -18.65 9.21
N ARG A 5 -2.32 -18.73 10.46
CA ARG A 5 -2.87 -17.56 11.16
C ARG A 5 -1.82 -16.46 11.32
N GLY A 6 -0.58 -16.82 11.65
CA GLY A 6 0.54 -15.87 11.77
C GLY A 6 0.86 -15.19 10.45
N ALA A 7 0.98 -15.94 9.35
CA ALA A 7 1.20 -15.37 8.03
C ALA A 7 0.06 -14.44 7.60
N SER A 8 -1.19 -14.80 7.90
CA SER A 8 -2.36 -13.97 7.60
C SER A 8 -2.33 -12.64 8.35
N LEU A 9 -1.94 -12.66 9.64
CA LEU A 9 -1.80 -11.46 10.45
C LEU A 9 -0.66 -10.57 9.97
N PHE A 10 0.46 -11.18 9.55
CA PHE A 10 1.57 -10.44 8.95
C PHE A 10 1.14 -9.71 7.67
N LEU A 11 0.40 -10.35 6.77
CA LEU A 11 -0.12 -9.70 5.55
C LEU A 11 -1.06 -8.53 5.88
N LEU A 12 -1.91 -8.67 6.91
CA LEU A 12 -2.77 -7.57 7.37
C LEU A 12 -1.95 -6.41 7.93
N ALA A 13 -0.96 -6.68 8.78
CA ALA A 13 -0.09 -5.65 9.33
C ALA A 13 0.69 -4.92 8.22
N PHE A 14 1.19 -5.67 7.23
CA PHE A 14 1.89 -5.11 6.08
C PHE A 14 0.97 -4.22 5.23
N ALA A 15 -0.29 -4.60 5.04
CA ALA A 15 -1.27 -3.80 4.33
C ALA A 15 -1.55 -2.48 5.07
N VAL A 16 -1.74 -2.53 6.39
CA VAL A 16 -1.93 -1.32 7.23
C VAL A 16 -0.71 -0.41 7.14
N TRP A 17 0.49 -0.96 7.30
CA TRP A 17 1.74 -0.21 7.16
C TRP A 17 1.86 0.48 5.79
N SER A 18 1.55 -0.25 4.71
CA SER A 18 1.56 0.30 3.35
C SER A 18 0.60 1.48 3.21
N TRP A 19 -0.60 1.37 3.76
CA TRP A 19 -1.61 2.44 3.74
C TRP A 19 -1.24 3.66 4.61
N ILE A 20 -0.31 3.53 5.54
CA ILE A 20 0.22 4.66 6.32
C ILE A 20 1.35 5.35 5.53
N ILE A 21 2.28 4.58 5.00
CA ILE A 21 3.50 5.10 4.35
C ILE A 21 3.18 5.80 3.04
N TRP A 22 2.40 5.18 2.15
CA TRP A 22 2.24 5.71 0.78
C TRP A 22 1.50 7.06 0.70
N PRO A 23 0.41 7.31 1.45
CA PRO A 23 -0.21 8.63 1.47
C PRO A 23 0.71 9.70 2.09
N THR A 24 1.47 9.34 3.14
CA THR A 24 2.44 10.24 3.76
C THR A 24 3.57 10.58 2.78
N PHE A 25 4.08 9.58 2.07
CA PHE A 25 5.07 9.75 1.01
C PHE A 25 4.54 10.65 -0.12
N LEU A 26 3.31 10.42 -0.60
CA LEU A 26 2.71 11.26 -1.63
C LEU A 26 2.57 12.72 -1.17
N ARG A 27 2.21 12.96 0.09
CA ARG A 27 2.17 14.32 0.65
C ARG A 27 3.54 14.98 0.63
N ASN A 28 4.59 14.25 0.98
CA ASN A 28 5.96 14.77 0.95
C ASN A 28 6.42 15.08 -0.48
N ILE A 29 6.11 14.20 -1.44
CA ILE A 29 6.40 14.42 -2.86
C ILE A 29 5.62 15.62 -3.39
N TRP A 30 4.33 15.75 -3.05
CA TRP A 30 3.52 16.90 -3.46
C TRP A 30 4.15 18.23 -3.02
N ASN A 31 4.79 18.27 -1.85
CA ASN A 31 5.45 19.46 -1.32
C ASN A 31 6.91 19.64 -1.81
N ASP A 32 7.47 18.69 -2.56
CA ASP A 32 8.82 18.78 -3.10
C ASP A 32 8.87 19.83 -4.23
N PRO A 33 9.83 20.77 -4.25
CA PRO A 33 9.94 21.79 -5.30
C PRO A 33 10.05 21.23 -6.72
N ARG A 34 10.55 19.99 -6.88
CA ARG A 34 10.67 19.34 -8.19
C ARG A 34 9.35 18.84 -8.75
N SER A 35 8.29 18.79 -7.95
CA SER A 35 7.00 18.23 -8.37
C SER A 35 6.21 19.13 -9.29
N TRP A 36 6.48 20.44 -9.27
CA TRP A 36 5.70 21.45 -9.98
C TRP A 36 6.59 22.39 -10.78
N ASP A 37 6.30 22.49 -12.07
CA ASP A 37 6.87 23.50 -12.97
C ASP A 37 5.87 23.74 -14.11
N ASN A 38 5.09 24.82 -14.02
CA ASN A 38 3.98 25.13 -14.93
C ASN A 38 2.96 23.97 -15.12
N GLY A 39 2.91 23.04 -14.15
CA GLY A 39 2.17 21.78 -14.21
C GLY A 39 2.88 20.66 -13.44
N PRO A 40 2.29 19.45 -13.38
CA PRO A 40 2.96 18.29 -12.79
C PRO A 40 4.18 17.89 -13.62
N THR A 41 5.32 17.76 -12.96
CA THR A 41 6.55 17.32 -13.64
C THR A 41 6.58 15.80 -13.80
N GLY A 42 7.56 15.30 -14.56
CA GLY A 42 7.85 13.87 -14.62
C GLY A 42 8.22 13.29 -13.24
N PHE A 43 8.89 14.07 -12.39
CA PHE A 43 9.20 13.67 -11.02
C PHE A 43 7.91 13.39 -10.22
N PHE A 44 6.95 14.32 -10.22
CA PHE A 44 5.68 14.09 -9.53
C PHE A 44 4.92 12.90 -10.12
N THR A 45 4.82 12.85 -11.45
CA THR A 45 4.01 11.85 -12.18
C THR A 45 4.47 10.42 -11.89
N VAL A 46 5.78 10.15 -11.94
CA VAL A 46 6.32 8.81 -11.65
C VAL A 46 6.00 8.39 -10.21
N HIS A 47 6.19 9.28 -9.24
CA HIS A 47 5.90 8.98 -7.84
C HIS A 47 4.41 8.79 -7.57
N LEU A 48 3.55 9.55 -8.23
CA LEU A 48 2.10 9.36 -8.14
C LEU A 48 1.71 7.96 -8.65
N VAL A 49 2.22 7.54 -9.80
CA VAL A 49 1.97 6.18 -10.34
C VAL A 49 2.48 5.11 -9.38
N LEU A 50 3.70 5.27 -8.85
CA LEU A 50 4.27 4.35 -7.86
C LEU A 50 3.40 4.23 -6.60
N VAL A 51 2.87 5.36 -6.10
CA VAL A 51 1.95 5.37 -4.94
C VAL A 51 0.66 4.61 -5.26
N ILE A 52 0.02 4.88 -6.40
CA ILE A 52 -1.23 4.22 -6.79
C ILE A 52 -1.02 2.70 -6.92
N VAL A 53 -0.01 2.27 -7.67
CA VAL A 53 0.30 0.83 -7.83
C VAL A 53 0.57 0.19 -6.48
N SER A 54 1.34 0.84 -5.62
CA SER A 54 1.67 0.31 -4.30
C SER A 54 0.46 0.21 -3.38
N LEU A 55 -0.49 1.16 -3.43
CA LEU A 55 -1.73 1.09 -2.67
C LEU A 55 -2.65 -0.04 -3.17
N VAL A 56 -2.71 -0.27 -4.48
CA VAL A 56 -3.45 -1.41 -5.06
C VAL A 56 -2.85 -2.74 -4.59
N LEU A 57 -1.52 -2.88 -4.63
CA LEU A 57 -0.83 -4.07 -4.16
C LEU A 57 -1.02 -4.27 -2.64
N GLY A 58 -0.83 -3.22 -1.84
CA GLY A 58 -1.05 -3.25 -0.39
C GLY A 58 -2.48 -3.64 -0.01
N THR A 59 -3.47 -3.14 -0.75
CA THR A 59 -4.89 -3.52 -0.57
C THR A 59 -5.12 -4.98 -0.93
N THR A 60 -4.56 -5.45 -2.04
CA THR A 60 -4.66 -6.85 -2.46
C THR A 60 -4.06 -7.78 -1.41
N ILE A 61 -2.89 -7.44 -0.87
CA ILE A 61 -2.24 -8.15 0.23
C ILE A 61 -3.15 -8.17 1.48
N GLY A 62 -3.75 -7.03 1.83
CA GLY A 62 -4.69 -6.93 2.95
C GLY A 62 -5.91 -7.84 2.78
N VAL A 63 -6.50 -7.89 1.59
CA VAL A 63 -7.62 -8.79 1.26
C VAL A 63 -7.20 -10.25 1.41
N LEU A 64 -6.01 -10.64 0.93
CA LEU A 64 -5.50 -12.00 1.08
C LEU A 64 -5.25 -12.36 2.55
N GLY A 65 -4.65 -11.45 3.32
CA GLY A 65 -4.45 -11.59 4.75
C GLY A 65 -5.76 -11.75 5.52
N TRP A 66 -6.76 -10.92 5.21
CA TRP A 66 -8.09 -10.99 5.80
C TRP A 66 -8.77 -12.33 5.52
N ARG A 67 -8.76 -12.78 4.25
CA ARG A 67 -9.34 -14.06 3.84
C ARG A 67 -8.66 -15.24 4.53
N GLY A 68 -7.33 -15.22 4.64
CA GLY A 68 -6.56 -16.24 5.37
C GLY A 68 -6.90 -16.28 6.86
N PHE A 69 -6.97 -15.10 7.50
CA PHE A 69 -7.32 -14.97 8.91
C PHE A 69 -8.75 -15.45 9.19
N ALA A 70 -9.73 -15.00 8.40
CA ALA A 70 -11.13 -15.41 8.54
C ALA A 70 -11.32 -16.92 8.33
N ALA A 71 -10.63 -17.52 7.37
CA ALA A 71 -10.66 -18.97 7.16
C ALA A 71 -10.04 -19.75 8.32
N SER A 72 -9.02 -19.20 8.99
CA SER A 72 -8.39 -19.82 10.17
C SER A 72 -9.27 -19.81 11.42
N ARG A 73 -10.25 -18.91 11.50
CA ARG A 73 -11.23 -18.81 12.62
C ARG A 73 -12.42 -19.76 12.49
N ARG A 74 -12.65 -20.31 11.30
CA ARG A 74 -13.75 -21.26 11.02
C ARG A 74 -13.35 -22.73 11.28
N LYS A 75 -12.09 -22.97 11.62
CA LYS A 75 -11.56 -24.25 12.11
C LYS A 75 -11.42 -24.17 13.61
#